data_AF-A0A7C5L715-F1
#
_entry.id   AF-A0A7C5L715-F1
#
_cell.length_a   1.000
_cell.length_b   1.000
_cell.length_c   1.000
_cell.angle_alpha   90.00
_cell.angle_beta   90.00
_cell.angle_gamma   90.00
#
_symmetry.space_group_name_H-M   'P 1'
#
loop_
_entity.id
_entity.type
_entity.pdbx_description
1 polymer ?
#
loop_
_entity_poly.entity_id
_entity_poly.type
_entity_poly.pdbx_seq_one_letter_code
_entity_poly.pdbx_strand_id
1 'polypeptide(L)'
;MDRNTIIGFLLIFAVLIAWQQYNKPIQEARLAEARRQDSLAQLQQQDSLNSKELDAFRRQMPPEEAEAGDGSATEAAAATESNEGHGMDAAYGPFAGAAEGIEKEQVLENDQVRITFTNKGGRIKSVELLQYQRVVVDEKHKEHKEPLILMANPQNRFSYELQVPAAANKFIRTEDLFFEGQLEGRSLIFRAYADSAKYFEQKYTLPETGFDLQYELSWKGLEDIVSPSQDMLSLMWINYLPKLEKSVRYEKTYSTIYYKPLGEDVEHLSYMKDDRQTSEGRPVEWVAHSNQFFQSSLIGREEAFSFGEFAVMDLPEKADYLKKCETRLDIPFKGKQGFSMSWYIGPNDFDIL
;
A
#
# COMPACT_ATOMS: atom_id res chain seq x y z
N MET A 1 -53.59 -4.56 43.76
CA MET A 1 -53.27 -4.98 42.38
C MET A 1 -53.47 -6.47 42.30
N ASP A 2 -54.30 -6.94 41.37
CA ASP A 2 -54.52 -8.37 41.18
C ASP A 2 -53.26 -9.03 40.63
N ARG A 3 -52.97 -10.27 41.05
CA ARG A 3 -51.77 -11.01 40.64
C ARG A 3 -51.66 -11.13 39.10
N ASN A 4 -52.80 -11.19 38.43
CA ASN A 4 -52.88 -11.26 36.97
C ASN A 4 -52.44 -9.96 36.29
N THR A 5 -52.69 -8.81 36.93
CA THR A 5 -52.22 -7.50 36.44
C THR A 5 -50.70 -7.38 36.56
N ILE A 6 -50.11 -7.87 37.66
CA ILE A 6 -48.65 -7.84 37.88
C ILE A 6 -47.92 -8.74 36.87
N ILE A 7 -48.47 -9.94 36.60
CA ILE A 7 -47.92 -10.85 35.59
C ILE A 7 -48.00 -10.25 34.18
N GLY A 8 -49.10 -9.56 33.86
CA GLY A 8 -49.25 -8.84 32.59
C GLY A 8 -48.17 -7.77 32.38
N PHE A 9 -47.89 -6.95 33.40
CA PHE A 9 -46.84 -5.93 33.32
C PHE A 9 -45.44 -6.53 33.19
N LEU A 10 -45.16 -7.65 33.87
CA LEU A 10 -43.88 -8.35 33.76
C LEU A 10 -43.64 -8.89 32.34
N LEU A 11 -44.67 -9.45 31.70
CA LEU A 11 -44.59 -9.94 30.33
C LEU A 11 -44.40 -8.80 29.32
N ILE A 12 -45.10 -7.69 29.49
CA ILE A 12 -44.93 -6.50 28.63
C ILE A 12 -43.50 -5.96 28.76
N PHE A 13 -42.95 -5.90 29.97
CA PHE A 13 -41.59 -5.41 30.20
C PHE A 13 -40.53 -6.34 29.58
N ALA A 14 -40.73 -7.66 29.67
CA ALA A 14 -39.85 -8.64 29.04
C ALA A 14 -39.85 -8.54 27.50
N VAL A 15 -41.02 -8.34 26.89
CA VAL A 15 -41.16 -8.16 25.44
C VAL A 15 -40.50 -6.84 24.99
N LEU A 16 -40.64 -5.76 25.75
CA LEU A 16 -39.99 -4.49 25.44
C LEU A 16 -38.46 -4.57 25.50
N ILE A 17 -37.89 -5.30 26.48
CA ILE A 17 -36.44 -5.52 26.57
C ILE A 17 -35.94 -6.35 25.38
N ALA A 18 -36.66 -7.43 25.02
CA ALA A 18 -36.31 -8.26 23.87
C ALA A 18 -36.37 -7.46 22.55
N TRP A 19 -37.41 -6.63 22.37
CA TRP A 19 -37.55 -5.75 21.23
C TRP A 19 -36.44 -4.68 21.18
N GLN A 20 -36.05 -4.13 22.34
CA GLN A 20 -34.96 -3.16 22.44
C GLN A 20 -33.60 -3.78 22.08
N GLN A 21 -33.30 -5.00 22.56
CA GLN A 21 -32.05 -5.69 22.19
C GLN A 21 -31.99 -6.01 20.70
N TYR A 22 -33.11 -6.41 20.10
CA TYR A 22 -33.18 -6.71 18.67
C TYR A 22 -33.02 -5.46 17.77
N ASN A 23 -33.52 -4.30 18.22
CA ASN A 23 -33.47 -3.05 17.44
C ASN A 23 -32.23 -2.17 17.68
N LYS A 24 -31.44 -2.40 18.74
CA LYS A 24 -30.15 -1.72 18.98
C LYS A 24 -29.16 -1.81 17.80
N PRO A 25 -28.89 -2.98 17.18
CA PRO A 25 -27.95 -3.06 16.06
C PRO A 25 -28.42 -2.27 14.81
N ILE A 26 -29.73 -2.11 14.61
CA ILE A 26 -30.31 -1.36 13.48
C ILE A 26 -30.13 0.16 13.64
N GLN A 27 -29.98 0.67 14.88
CA GLN A 27 -29.69 2.08 15.10
C GLN A 27 -28.21 2.41 14.93
N GLU A 28 -27.31 1.55 15.39
CA GLU A 28 -25.86 1.74 15.20
C GLU A 28 -25.46 1.68 13.72
N ALA A 29 -26.06 0.76 12.95
CA ALA A 29 -25.85 0.67 11.51
C ALA A 29 -26.28 1.97 10.79
N ARG A 30 -27.47 2.51 11.11
CA ARG A 30 -27.94 3.79 10.55
C ARG A 30 -27.08 4.99 10.96
N LEU A 31 -26.60 5.02 12.19
CA LEU A 31 -25.68 6.08 12.67
C LEU A 31 -24.28 5.97 12.05
N ALA A 32 -23.82 4.76 11.73
CA ALA A 32 -22.56 4.55 11.01
C ALA A 32 -22.68 4.94 9.54
N GLU A 33 -23.80 4.63 8.88
CA GLU A 33 -24.09 5.07 7.51
C GLU A 33 -24.24 6.59 7.42
N ALA A 34 -24.94 7.24 8.36
CA ALA A 34 -25.05 8.69 8.43
C ALA A 34 -23.66 9.35 8.59
N ARG A 35 -22.81 8.83 9.48
CA ARG A 35 -21.42 9.34 9.65
C ARG A 35 -20.57 9.15 8.39
N ARG A 36 -20.74 8.04 7.66
CA ARG A 36 -20.06 7.83 6.37
C ARG A 36 -20.55 8.79 5.30
N GLN A 37 -21.86 9.06 5.24
CA GLN A 37 -22.44 10.02 4.31
C GLN A 37 -22.00 11.46 4.63
N ASP A 38 -21.97 11.84 5.91
CA ASP A 38 -21.48 13.16 6.34
C ASP A 38 -19.99 13.33 6.02
N SER A 39 -19.19 12.28 6.21
CA SER A 39 -17.77 12.29 5.85
C SER A 39 -17.56 12.43 4.34
N LEU A 40 -18.37 11.77 3.52
CA LEU A 40 -18.32 11.87 2.06
C LEU A 40 -18.79 13.25 1.56
N ALA A 41 -19.82 13.83 2.18
CA ALA A 41 -20.31 15.16 1.84
C ALA A 41 -19.27 16.24 2.17
N GLN A 42 -18.52 16.08 3.27
CA GLN A 42 -17.48 17.02 3.68
C GLN A 42 -16.26 16.99 2.74
N LEU A 43 -15.87 15.80 2.26
CA LEU A 43 -14.83 15.65 1.23
C LEU A 43 -15.28 16.28 -0.11
N GLN A 44 -16.52 16.02 -0.54
CA GLN A 44 -17.07 16.65 -1.77
C GLN A 44 -17.17 18.17 -1.65
N GLN A 45 -17.49 18.71 -0.46
CA GLN A 45 -17.51 20.15 -0.25
C GLN A 45 -16.11 20.74 -0.34
N GLN A 46 -15.10 20.06 0.20
CA GLN A 46 -13.69 20.47 0.10
C GLN A 46 -13.16 20.40 -1.35
N ASP A 47 -13.51 19.36 -2.10
CA ASP A 47 -13.19 19.25 -3.53
C ASP A 47 -13.91 20.32 -4.36
N SER A 48 -15.14 20.68 -3.98
CA SER A 48 -15.90 21.75 -4.64
C SER A 48 -15.36 23.15 -4.34
N LEU A 49 -14.69 23.34 -3.20
CA LEU A 49 -14.00 24.59 -2.85
C LEU A 49 -12.68 24.68 -3.60
N ASN A 50 -11.88 23.61 -3.58
CA ASN A 50 -10.62 23.53 -4.33
C ASN A 50 -10.83 23.68 -5.84
N SER A 51 -11.88 23.08 -6.42
CA SER A 51 -12.19 23.24 -7.85
C SER A 51 -12.70 24.64 -8.21
N LYS A 52 -13.43 25.32 -7.32
CA LYS A 52 -13.84 26.72 -7.52
C LYS A 52 -12.68 27.68 -7.38
N GLU A 53 -11.73 27.41 -6.49
CA GLU A 53 -10.47 28.16 -6.39
C GLU A 53 -9.60 27.94 -7.64
N LEU A 54 -9.55 26.71 -8.16
CA LEU A 54 -8.86 26.36 -9.40
C LEU A 54 -9.50 27.02 -10.64
N ASP A 55 -10.84 27.08 -10.72
CA ASP A 55 -11.56 27.75 -11.80
C ASP A 55 -11.49 29.28 -11.71
N ALA A 56 -11.44 29.85 -10.50
CA ALA A 56 -11.20 31.28 -10.29
C ALA A 56 -9.78 31.69 -10.71
N PHE A 57 -8.80 30.82 -10.43
CA PHE A 57 -7.42 30.96 -10.91
C PHE A 57 -7.34 30.88 -12.44
N ARG A 58 -8.09 29.95 -13.06
CA ARG A 58 -8.12 29.78 -14.52
C ARG A 58 -8.81 30.92 -15.28
N ARG A 59 -9.74 31.65 -14.64
CA ARG A 59 -10.43 32.82 -15.22
C ARG A 59 -9.62 34.12 -15.12
N GLN A 60 -8.53 34.14 -14.36
CA GLN A 60 -7.64 35.30 -14.23
C GLN A 60 -6.45 35.27 -15.20
N MET A 61 -6.29 34.20 -16.00
CA MET A 61 -5.32 34.16 -17.10
C MET A 61 -5.92 34.75 -18.39
N PRO A 62 -5.26 35.74 -19.04
CA PRO A 62 -5.62 36.18 -20.38
C PRO A 62 -5.27 35.12 -21.44
N PRO A 63 -5.98 35.06 -22.58
CA PRO A 63 -5.66 34.12 -23.66
C PRO A 63 -4.39 34.56 -24.41
N GLU A 64 -3.48 33.61 -24.62
CA GLU A 64 -2.20 33.80 -25.30
C GLU A 64 -2.38 33.61 -26.82
N GLU A 65 -2.20 34.69 -27.59
CA GLU A 65 -1.97 34.67 -29.03
C GLU A 65 -0.56 35.23 -29.33
N ALA A 66 0.07 34.59 -30.32
CA ALA A 66 1.41 34.68 -30.89
C ALA A 66 2.23 36.00 -30.84
N GLU A 67 3.55 35.78 -30.73
CA GLU A 67 4.67 36.73 -30.69
C GLU A 67 4.77 37.78 -31.82
N ALA A 68 5.32 38.96 -31.48
CA ALA A 68 6.60 39.49 -32.00
C ALA A 68 6.91 40.89 -31.43
N GLY A 69 8.13 41.13 -30.90
CA GLY A 69 8.66 42.49 -30.70
C GLY A 69 9.67 42.70 -29.56
N ASP A 70 10.91 42.96 -29.96
CA ASP A 70 12.13 43.35 -29.22
C ASP A 70 12.00 44.59 -28.30
N GLY A 71 12.80 44.65 -27.22
CA GLY A 71 13.14 45.90 -26.53
C GLY A 71 13.15 45.92 -24.98
N SER A 72 14.28 45.54 -24.38
CA SER A 72 14.88 46.02 -23.11
C SER A 72 14.05 46.88 -22.12
N ALA A 73 13.78 46.34 -20.93
CA ALA A 73 13.89 47.07 -19.66
C ALA A 73 14.04 46.12 -18.46
N THR A 74 15.10 46.36 -17.69
CA THR A 74 15.53 45.71 -16.46
C THR A 74 14.54 45.91 -15.31
N GLU A 75 14.58 45.00 -14.33
CA GLU A 75 14.00 45.09 -12.96
C GLU A 75 12.50 44.79 -12.79
N ALA A 76 12.15 43.49 -12.75
CA ALA A 76 11.14 42.91 -11.83
C ALA A 76 11.00 41.38 -12.02
N ALA A 77 12.11 40.64 -12.00
CA ALA A 77 12.11 39.17 -12.08
C ALA A 77 12.94 38.59 -10.92
N ALA A 78 12.44 38.78 -9.71
CA ALA A 78 13.00 38.16 -8.49
C ALA A 78 11.94 38.13 -7.38
N ALA A 79 10.77 37.52 -7.65
CA ALA A 79 9.77 37.27 -6.59
C ALA A 79 8.74 36.16 -6.94
N THR A 80 9.07 35.23 -7.85
CA THR A 80 8.15 34.13 -8.21
C THR A 80 8.86 32.79 -8.42
N GLU A 81 10.07 32.63 -7.87
CA GLU A 81 10.77 31.33 -7.83
C GLU A 81 10.85 30.74 -6.41
N SER A 82 10.22 31.38 -5.42
CA SER A 82 10.41 31.03 -4.01
C SER A 82 9.11 30.67 -3.29
N ASN A 83 8.09 30.11 -3.95
CA ASN A 83 6.89 29.65 -3.24
C ASN A 83 6.61 28.15 -3.37
N GLU A 84 7.20 27.46 -4.35
CA GLU A 84 7.06 26.00 -4.49
C GLU A 84 8.02 25.25 -3.56
N GLY A 85 9.29 25.68 -3.45
CA GLY A 85 10.28 25.05 -2.57
C GLY A 85 9.95 25.16 -1.07
N HIS A 86 9.37 26.28 -0.62
CA HIS A 86 8.98 26.46 0.79
C HIS A 86 7.83 25.53 1.22
N GLY A 87 6.97 25.12 0.28
CA GLY A 87 5.88 24.19 0.55
C GLY A 87 6.38 22.78 0.80
N MET A 88 7.39 22.32 0.05
CA MET A 88 7.97 20.99 0.19
C MET A 88 8.82 20.85 1.46
N ASP A 89 9.59 21.88 1.80
CA ASP A 89 10.31 21.94 3.08
C ASP A 89 9.35 21.82 4.27
N ALA A 90 8.21 22.52 4.22
CA ALA A 90 7.19 22.40 5.25
C ALA A 90 6.54 21.00 5.25
N ALA A 91 6.21 20.45 4.08
CA ALA A 91 5.48 19.18 3.96
C ALA A 91 6.32 17.95 4.35
N TYR A 92 7.59 17.91 3.93
CA TYR A 92 8.48 16.74 4.03
C TYR A 92 9.73 16.98 4.89
N GLY A 93 9.92 18.19 5.42
CA GLY A 93 11.06 18.49 6.29
C GLY A 93 12.39 18.11 5.63
N PRO A 94 13.27 17.38 6.33
CA PRO A 94 14.55 16.94 5.76
C PRO A 94 14.44 16.15 4.45
N PHE A 95 13.32 15.47 4.18
CA PHE A 95 13.15 14.70 2.93
C PHE A 95 12.61 15.53 1.76
N ALA A 96 12.47 16.86 1.89
CA ALA A 96 11.93 17.70 0.82
C ALA A 96 12.64 17.51 -0.54
N GLY A 97 13.97 17.41 -0.54
CA GLY A 97 14.73 17.14 -1.77
C GLY A 97 14.43 15.78 -2.40
N ALA A 98 14.03 14.78 -1.60
CA ALA A 98 13.59 13.47 -2.09
C ALA A 98 12.09 13.42 -2.41
N ALA A 99 11.30 14.44 -2.07
CA ALA A 99 9.87 14.49 -2.39
C ALA A 99 9.60 15.01 -3.82
N GLU A 100 10.62 15.60 -4.45
CA GLU A 100 10.56 16.06 -5.83
C GLU A 100 11.34 15.13 -6.76
N GLY A 101 10.70 14.68 -7.83
CA GLY A 101 11.37 13.81 -8.78
C GLY A 101 10.49 13.38 -9.94
N ILE A 102 11.14 12.74 -10.91
CA ILE A 102 10.48 12.11 -12.04
C ILE A 102 10.49 10.61 -11.79
N GLU A 103 9.32 9.97 -11.92
CA GLU A 103 9.22 8.52 -11.80
C GLU A 103 9.98 7.85 -12.95
N LYS A 104 10.87 6.92 -12.60
CA LYS A 104 11.72 6.15 -13.50
C LYS A 104 11.64 4.68 -13.11
N GLU A 105 11.74 3.83 -14.12
CA GLU A 105 11.71 2.37 -13.96
C GLU A 105 13.08 1.75 -14.21
N GLN A 106 13.36 0.68 -13.48
CA GLN A 106 14.57 -0.13 -13.63
C GLN A 106 14.18 -1.61 -13.56
N VAL A 107 14.93 -2.47 -14.24
CA VAL A 107 14.59 -3.89 -14.37
C VAL A 107 15.75 -4.77 -13.89
N LEU A 108 15.42 -5.81 -13.13
CA LEU A 108 16.29 -6.97 -12.88
C LEU A 108 15.64 -8.22 -13.48
N GLU A 109 16.44 -9.09 -14.10
CA GLU A 109 15.94 -10.29 -14.80
C GLU A 109 16.86 -11.50 -14.57
N ASN A 110 16.26 -12.69 -14.58
CA ASN A 110 16.90 -13.99 -14.68
C ASN A 110 16.05 -14.92 -15.58
N ASP A 111 16.35 -16.22 -15.63
CA ASP A 111 15.65 -17.18 -16.49
C ASP A 111 14.19 -17.46 -16.09
N GLN A 112 13.77 -17.08 -14.88
CA GLN A 112 12.45 -17.33 -14.31
C GLN A 112 11.60 -16.07 -14.18
N VAL A 113 12.20 -14.93 -13.85
CA VAL A 113 11.47 -13.70 -13.53
C VAL A 113 12.09 -12.46 -14.17
N ARG A 114 11.21 -11.53 -14.58
CA ARG A 114 11.55 -10.14 -14.89
C ARG A 114 10.84 -9.23 -13.90
N ILE A 115 11.61 -8.48 -13.12
CA ILE A 115 11.10 -7.60 -12.07
C ILE A 115 11.33 -6.15 -12.47
N THR A 116 10.24 -5.40 -12.61
CA THR A 116 10.28 -3.96 -12.84
C THR A 116 10.13 -3.24 -11.50
N PHE A 117 11.04 -2.33 -11.22
CA PHE A 117 11.04 -1.47 -10.05
C PHE A 117 10.73 -0.02 -10.46
N THR A 118 10.19 0.75 -9.53
CA THR A 118 10.01 2.19 -9.68
C THR A 118 10.78 2.93 -8.59
N ASN A 119 11.44 4.02 -8.97
CA ASN A 119 12.15 4.87 -8.01
C ASN A 119 11.18 5.65 -7.11
N LYS A 120 9.91 5.80 -7.50
CA LYS A 120 8.86 6.37 -6.62
C LYS A 120 8.47 5.34 -5.56
N GLY A 121 8.86 5.58 -4.32
CA GLY A 121 8.78 4.62 -3.23
C GLY A 121 9.87 3.56 -3.23
N GLY A 122 10.78 3.55 -4.22
CA GLY A 122 11.87 2.57 -4.32
C GLY A 122 11.39 1.12 -4.24
N ARG A 123 10.32 0.77 -4.97
CA ARG A 123 9.55 -0.48 -4.77
C ARG A 123 9.41 -1.30 -6.04
N ILE A 124 8.98 -2.56 -5.89
CA ILE A 124 8.51 -3.40 -7.01
C ILE A 124 7.25 -2.77 -7.64
N LYS A 125 7.27 -2.63 -8.96
CA LYS A 125 6.15 -2.15 -9.79
C LYS A 125 5.40 -3.31 -10.44
N SER A 126 6.10 -4.33 -10.91
CA SER A 126 5.51 -5.54 -11.49
C SER A 126 6.51 -6.68 -11.54
N VAL A 127 6.02 -7.91 -11.57
CA VAL A 127 6.83 -9.12 -11.76
C VAL A 127 6.21 -10.00 -12.83
N GLU A 128 6.93 -10.24 -13.92
CA GLU A 128 6.57 -11.21 -14.95
C GLU A 128 7.23 -12.56 -14.64
N LEU A 129 6.45 -13.63 -14.60
CA LEU A 129 6.97 -15.00 -14.47
C LEU A 129 7.18 -15.58 -15.88
N LEU A 130 8.43 -15.54 -16.38
CA LEU A 130 8.78 -15.75 -17.78
C LEU A 130 8.41 -17.13 -18.34
N GLN A 131 8.31 -18.14 -17.47
CA GLN A 131 7.96 -19.52 -17.84
C GLN A 131 6.46 -19.82 -17.73
N TYR A 132 5.64 -18.83 -17.34
CA TYR A 132 4.22 -19.00 -17.09
C TYR A 132 3.38 -18.05 -17.93
N GLN A 133 2.14 -18.45 -18.19
CA GLN A 133 1.18 -17.69 -18.97
C GLN A 133 -0.15 -17.72 -18.25
N ARG A 134 -0.88 -16.61 -18.28
CA ARG A 134 -2.27 -16.55 -17.83
C ARG A 134 -3.23 -16.87 -18.97
N VAL A 135 -4.42 -17.33 -18.62
CA VAL A 135 -5.50 -17.59 -19.59
C VAL A 135 -6.52 -16.48 -19.54
N VAL A 136 -6.79 -15.86 -20.69
CA VAL A 136 -7.81 -14.82 -20.86
C VAL A 136 -8.88 -15.31 -21.82
N VAL A 137 -10.14 -15.00 -21.52
CA VAL A 137 -11.29 -15.34 -22.37
C VAL A 137 -11.85 -14.07 -22.98
N ASP A 138 -11.93 -14.01 -24.31
CA ASP A 138 -12.50 -12.87 -25.02
C ASP A 138 -14.04 -12.88 -25.03
N GLU A 139 -14.65 -11.81 -25.55
CA GLU A 139 -16.11 -11.67 -25.66
C GLU A 139 -16.78 -12.80 -26.47
N LYS A 140 -16.02 -13.49 -27.33
CA LYS A 140 -16.48 -14.62 -28.15
C LYS A 140 -16.24 -15.97 -27.48
N HIS A 141 -15.90 -15.97 -26.18
CA HIS A 141 -15.60 -17.15 -25.37
C HIS A 141 -14.40 -17.95 -25.89
N LYS A 142 -13.47 -17.30 -26.60
CA LYS A 142 -12.23 -17.91 -27.06
C LYS A 142 -11.11 -17.63 -26.06
N GLU A 143 -10.34 -18.67 -25.79
CA GLU A 143 -9.18 -18.60 -24.90
C GLU A 143 -7.94 -18.11 -25.63
N HIS A 144 -7.20 -17.24 -24.95
CA HIS A 144 -5.89 -16.74 -25.37
C HIS A 144 -4.93 -16.84 -24.19
N LYS A 145 -3.65 -17.03 -24.51
CA LYS A 145 -2.59 -17.00 -23.51
C LYS A 145 -1.89 -15.65 -23.53
N GLU A 146 -1.66 -15.10 -22.36
CA GLU A 146 -0.96 -13.83 -22.17
C GLU A 146 0.17 -14.01 -21.15
N PRO A 147 1.19 -13.13 -21.14
CA PRO A 147 2.21 -13.12 -20.08
C PRO A 147 1.58 -13.10 -18.68
N LEU A 148 2.15 -13.87 -17.77
CA LEU A 148 1.71 -13.88 -16.38
C LEU A 148 2.47 -12.80 -15.61
N ILE A 149 1.76 -11.73 -15.24
CA ILE A 149 2.33 -10.57 -14.54
C ILE A 149 1.61 -10.39 -13.20
N LEU A 150 2.38 -10.39 -12.12
CA LEU A 150 1.95 -10.13 -10.75
C LEU A 150 2.28 -8.69 -10.34
N MET A 151 1.57 -8.20 -9.33
CA MET A 151 1.80 -6.91 -8.67
C MET A 151 1.70 -5.65 -9.56
N ALA A 152 1.18 -5.76 -10.79
CA ALA A 152 1.17 -4.69 -11.80
C ALA A 152 0.06 -3.63 -11.64
N ASN A 153 -0.72 -3.64 -10.56
CA ASN A 153 -1.80 -2.66 -10.37
C ASN A 153 -1.23 -1.30 -9.94
N PRO A 154 -1.58 -0.17 -10.60
CA PRO A 154 -1.15 1.18 -10.19
C PRO A 154 -1.56 1.59 -8.76
N GLN A 155 -2.60 0.96 -8.22
CA GLN A 155 -3.08 1.14 -6.85
C GLN A 155 -2.34 0.29 -5.82
N ASN A 156 -1.41 -0.58 -6.24
CA ASN A 156 -0.53 -1.28 -5.32
C ASN A 156 0.36 -0.29 -4.57
N ARG A 157 0.64 -0.61 -3.31
CA ARG A 157 1.41 0.24 -2.40
C ARG A 157 2.42 -0.61 -1.66
N PHE A 158 3.59 -0.06 -1.42
CA PHE A 158 4.61 -0.64 -0.56
C PHE A 158 5.36 0.53 0.07
N SER A 159 5.05 0.82 1.34
CA SER A 159 5.47 2.06 1.97
C SER A 159 5.82 1.86 3.44
N TYR A 160 6.88 2.51 3.87
CA TYR A 160 7.24 2.66 5.27
C TYR A 160 6.79 4.01 5.79
N GLU A 161 6.39 4.07 7.05
CA GLU A 161 5.98 5.32 7.71
C GLU A 161 7.07 5.82 8.67
N LEU A 162 7.60 7.01 8.40
CA LEU A 162 8.63 7.71 9.19
C LEU A 162 7.98 8.84 9.98
N GLN A 163 8.09 8.83 11.31
CA GLN A 163 7.67 9.94 12.18
C GLN A 163 8.73 11.03 12.13
N VAL A 164 8.52 12.06 11.32
CA VAL A 164 9.47 13.16 11.12
C VAL A 164 8.87 14.43 11.73
N PRO A 165 9.22 14.82 12.98
CA PRO A 165 8.57 15.95 13.66
C PRO A 165 8.70 17.28 12.94
N ALA A 166 9.72 17.42 12.09
CA ALA A 166 9.96 18.61 11.26
C ALA A 166 9.03 18.72 10.03
N ALA A 167 8.35 17.64 9.65
CA ALA A 167 7.35 17.64 8.57
C ALA A 167 5.99 18.14 9.10
N ALA A 168 5.22 18.83 8.26
CA ALA A 168 3.93 19.43 8.63
C ALA A 168 2.95 18.41 9.23
N ASN A 169 2.87 17.23 8.61
CA ASN A 169 2.02 16.14 9.08
C ASN A 169 2.68 15.26 10.14
N LYS A 170 3.93 15.55 10.53
CA LYS A 170 4.78 14.75 11.44
C LYS A 170 5.08 13.32 10.97
N PHE A 171 4.60 12.94 9.79
CA PHE A 171 4.77 11.64 9.19
C PHE A 171 5.12 11.81 7.72
N ILE A 172 6.03 10.96 7.24
CA ILE A 172 6.38 10.84 5.83
C ILE A 172 6.23 9.39 5.44
N ARG A 173 5.61 9.15 4.29
CA ARG A 173 5.50 7.82 3.71
C ARG A 173 6.52 7.69 2.60
N THR A 174 7.28 6.60 2.58
CA THR A 174 8.33 6.42 1.57
C THR A 174 7.75 6.38 0.15
N GLU A 175 6.50 5.96 -0.04
CA GLU A 175 5.83 5.98 -1.36
C GLU A 175 5.65 7.37 -1.98
N ASP A 176 5.71 8.42 -1.16
CA ASP A 176 5.65 9.81 -1.60
C ASP A 176 7.04 10.35 -2.00
N LEU A 177 8.12 9.58 -1.76
CA LEU A 177 9.50 9.96 -2.06
C LEU A 177 9.99 9.34 -3.36
N PHE A 178 10.86 10.06 -4.06
CA PHE A 178 11.64 9.61 -5.20
C PHE A 178 13.04 9.22 -4.72
N PHE A 179 13.36 7.95 -4.89
CA PHE A 179 14.65 7.40 -4.53
C PHE A 179 15.65 7.58 -5.68
N GLU A 180 16.92 7.77 -5.35
CA GLU A 180 18.02 7.64 -6.29
C GLU A 180 18.34 6.15 -6.45
N GLY A 181 18.25 5.64 -7.68
CA GLY A 181 18.48 4.23 -8.01
C GLY A 181 19.86 3.99 -8.62
N GLN A 182 20.61 3.04 -8.05
CA GLN A 182 21.92 2.61 -8.51
C GLN A 182 21.93 1.10 -8.75
N LEU A 183 22.28 0.68 -9.97
CA LEU A 183 22.43 -0.73 -10.35
C LEU A 183 23.89 -1.17 -10.12
N GLU A 184 24.08 -2.22 -9.33
CA GLU A 184 25.37 -2.82 -9.02
C GLU A 184 25.31 -4.33 -9.28
N GLY A 185 25.77 -4.76 -10.46
CA GLY A 185 25.67 -6.17 -10.84
C GLY A 185 24.22 -6.64 -10.90
N ARG A 186 23.83 -7.53 -9.98
CA ARG A 186 22.46 -8.06 -9.85
C ARG A 186 21.67 -7.42 -8.70
N SER A 187 22.21 -6.33 -8.14
CA SER A 187 21.59 -5.57 -7.05
C SER A 187 21.13 -4.21 -7.54
N LEU A 188 19.93 -3.79 -7.12
CA LEU A 188 19.40 -2.46 -7.32
C LEU A 188 19.25 -1.79 -5.95
N ILE A 189 19.96 -0.69 -5.75
CA ILE A 189 19.99 0.09 -4.51
C ILE A 189 19.22 1.37 -4.73
N PHE A 190 18.17 1.59 -3.94
CA PHE A 190 17.40 2.82 -3.90
C PHE A 190 17.70 3.58 -2.61
N ARG A 191 18.05 4.86 -2.71
CA ARG A 191 18.24 5.76 -1.56
C ARG A 191 17.33 6.98 -1.62
N ALA A 192 16.56 7.21 -0.55
CA ALA A 192 15.90 8.49 -0.32
C ALA A 192 16.74 9.29 0.67
N TYR A 193 17.34 10.38 0.20
CA TYR A 193 18.21 11.23 0.99
C TYR A 193 17.40 12.25 1.79
N ALA A 194 17.69 12.35 3.09
CA ALA A 194 17.26 13.48 3.92
C ALA A 194 18.33 14.58 3.96
N ASP A 195 19.60 14.21 3.76
CA ASP A 195 20.70 15.10 3.41
C ASP A 195 21.83 14.29 2.74
N SER A 196 22.98 14.91 2.49
CA SER A 196 24.13 14.24 1.84
C SER A 196 24.70 13.02 2.58
N ALA A 197 24.43 12.86 3.88
CA ALA A 197 24.96 11.81 4.74
C ALA A 197 23.87 10.92 5.36
N LYS A 198 22.61 11.35 5.35
CA LYS A 198 21.45 10.70 5.98
C LYS A 198 20.46 10.23 4.94
N TYR A 199 20.08 8.95 5.01
CA TYR A 199 19.19 8.36 4.02
C TYR A 199 18.46 7.12 4.55
N PHE A 200 17.35 6.82 3.87
CA PHE A 200 16.64 5.54 3.92
C PHE A 200 16.99 4.74 2.66
N GLU A 201 17.34 3.47 2.79
CA GLU A 201 17.84 2.63 1.70
C GLU A 201 17.03 1.34 1.57
N GLN A 202 16.70 1.00 0.33
CA GLN A 202 16.05 -0.24 -0.07
C GLN A 202 16.94 -0.92 -1.12
N LYS A 203 17.50 -2.08 -0.79
CA LYS A 203 18.37 -2.83 -1.69
C LYS A 203 17.75 -4.16 -2.06
N TYR A 204 17.59 -4.38 -3.36
CA TYR A 204 17.06 -5.60 -3.95
C TYR A 204 18.18 -6.36 -4.65
N THR A 205 18.33 -7.66 -4.40
CA THR A 205 19.33 -8.49 -5.10
C THR A 205 18.66 -9.72 -5.68
N LEU A 206 18.70 -9.83 -7.02
CA LEU A 206 18.10 -10.94 -7.75
C LEU A 206 19.16 -12.04 -7.99
N PRO A 207 19.01 -13.26 -7.44
CA PRO A 207 19.90 -14.37 -7.76
C PRO A 207 19.88 -14.73 -9.26
N GLU A 208 20.89 -15.49 -9.71
CA GLU A 208 21.00 -15.92 -11.11
C GLU A 208 19.84 -16.83 -11.54
N THR A 209 19.19 -17.50 -10.60
CA THR A 209 18.08 -18.42 -10.86
C THR A 209 17.05 -18.36 -9.73
N GLY A 210 15.82 -18.73 -10.04
CA GLY A 210 14.73 -18.89 -9.07
C GLY A 210 13.82 -17.68 -8.96
N PHE A 211 12.88 -17.76 -8.02
CA PHE A 211 11.81 -16.78 -7.79
C PHE A 211 12.05 -15.87 -6.57
N ASP A 212 13.16 -16.09 -5.87
CA ASP A 212 13.53 -15.29 -4.70
C ASP A 212 14.16 -13.96 -5.11
N LEU A 213 13.86 -12.92 -4.33
CA LEU A 213 14.52 -11.64 -4.40
C LEU A 213 14.92 -11.22 -2.98
N GLN A 214 16.22 -11.17 -2.74
CA GLN A 214 16.73 -10.71 -1.45
C GLN A 214 16.43 -9.23 -1.29
N TYR A 215 15.94 -8.84 -0.12
CA TYR A 215 15.53 -7.47 0.15
C TYR A 215 16.10 -6.99 1.47
N GLU A 216 17.03 -6.04 1.41
CA GLU A 216 17.67 -5.43 2.57
C GLU A 216 17.12 -4.02 2.75
N LEU A 217 16.51 -3.77 3.91
CA LEU A 217 16.17 -2.43 4.34
C LEU A 217 17.30 -1.90 5.22
N SER A 218 17.79 -0.69 4.97
CA SER A 218 18.80 -0.07 5.82
C SER A 218 18.59 1.45 5.94
N TRP A 219 19.21 2.06 6.94
CA TRP A 219 19.17 3.51 7.10
C TRP A 219 20.43 4.02 7.77
N LYS A 220 20.72 5.30 7.52
CA LYS A 220 21.88 5.98 8.09
C LYS A 220 21.48 7.35 8.61
N GLY A 221 21.76 7.62 9.89
CA GLY A 221 21.56 8.93 10.52
C GLY A 221 20.10 9.37 10.65
N LEU A 222 19.14 8.46 10.45
CA LEU A 222 17.72 8.76 10.61
C LEU A 222 17.30 8.93 12.07
N GLU A 223 18.09 8.42 13.01
CA GLU A 223 17.93 8.64 14.45
C GLU A 223 17.92 10.12 14.87
N ASP A 224 18.51 11.00 14.06
CA ASP A 224 18.51 12.46 14.28
C ASP A 224 17.27 13.15 13.70
N ILE A 225 16.54 12.48 12.79
CA ILE A 225 15.45 13.05 11.98
C ILE A 225 14.09 12.50 12.43
N VAL A 226 14.06 11.19 12.70
CA VAL A 226 12.88 10.45 13.12
C VAL A 226 12.66 10.64 14.62
N SER A 227 11.40 10.66 15.03
CA SER A 227 11.02 10.80 16.44
C SER A 227 11.73 9.76 17.32
N PRO A 228 12.36 10.16 18.44
CA PRO A 228 12.96 9.22 19.39
C PRO A 228 11.98 8.21 20.02
N SER A 229 10.67 8.48 19.91
CA SER A 229 9.59 7.58 20.34
C SER A 229 9.23 6.52 19.31
N GLN A 230 9.73 6.60 18.07
CA GLN A 230 9.47 5.59 17.05
C GLN A 230 10.37 4.39 17.30
N ASP A 231 9.83 3.39 18.00
CA ASP A 231 10.55 2.14 18.26
C ASP A 231 10.40 1.13 17.09
N MET A 232 9.30 1.23 16.33
CA MET A 232 8.95 0.38 15.19
C MET A 232 8.75 1.19 13.90
N LEU A 233 9.15 0.60 12.77
CA LEU A 233 8.84 1.06 11.44
C LEU A 233 7.64 0.28 10.92
N SER A 234 6.54 0.97 10.61
CA SER A 234 5.35 0.32 10.09
C SER A 234 5.43 0.25 8.56
N LEU A 235 5.40 -0.98 8.03
CA LEU A 235 5.33 -1.28 6.60
C LEU A 235 3.88 -1.50 6.20
N MET A 236 3.40 -0.75 5.20
CA MET A 236 2.12 -0.96 4.53
C MET A 236 2.35 -1.62 3.16
N TRP A 237 1.70 -2.75 2.93
CA TRP A 237 1.71 -3.45 1.65
C TRP A 237 0.28 -3.68 1.17
N ILE A 238 -0.05 -3.13 -0.01
CA ILE A 238 -1.33 -3.31 -0.68
C ILE A 238 -1.09 -3.98 -2.04
N ASN A 239 -1.77 -5.09 -2.27
CA ASN A 239 -1.70 -5.84 -3.52
C ASN A 239 -3.10 -6.16 -4.05
N TYR A 240 -3.36 -5.85 -5.30
CA TYR A 240 -4.54 -6.27 -6.02
C TYR A 240 -4.21 -7.53 -6.82
N LEU A 241 -4.87 -8.64 -6.48
CA LEU A 241 -4.60 -9.94 -7.09
C LEU A 241 -5.20 -10.00 -8.50
N PRO A 242 -4.38 -10.20 -9.56
CA PRO A 242 -4.88 -10.25 -10.93
C PRO A 242 -5.70 -11.52 -11.18
N LYS A 243 -6.52 -11.49 -12.22
CA LYS A 243 -7.16 -12.69 -12.79
C LYS A 243 -6.14 -13.42 -13.66
N LEU A 244 -5.84 -14.67 -13.33
CA LEU A 244 -4.85 -15.50 -14.01
C LEU A 244 -5.49 -16.69 -14.75
N GLU A 245 -6.65 -17.13 -14.29
CA GLU A 245 -7.28 -18.36 -14.76
C GLU A 245 -8.59 -18.11 -15.50
N LYS A 246 -8.94 -19.05 -16.38
CA LYS A 246 -10.23 -19.05 -17.10
C LYS A 246 -11.41 -18.93 -16.15
N SER A 247 -11.36 -19.66 -15.04
CA SER A 247 -12.43 -19.64 -14.05
C SER A 247 -12.12 -18.68 -12.91
N VAL A 248 -12.43 -17.41 -13.14
CA VAL A 248 -12.33 -16.31 -12.17
C VAL A 248 -12.98 -16.66 -10.83
N ARG A 249 -14.15 -17.32 -10.82
CA ARG A 249 -14.85 -17.69 -9.59
C ARG A 249 -14.05 -18.68 -8.74
N TYR A 250 -13.58 -19.77 -9.35
CA TYR A 250 -12.73 -20.76 -8.66
C TYR A 250 -11.41 -20.12 -8.21
N GLU A 251 -10.74 -19.37 -9.09
CA GLU A 251 -9.49 -18.69 -8.75
C GLU A 251 -9.67 -17.78 -7.53
N LYS A 252 -10.74 -16.98 -7.52
CA LYS A 252 -11.09 -16.10 -6.40
C LYS A 252 -11.30 -16.89 -5.11
N THR A 253 -11.98 -18.04 -5.16
CA THR A 253 -12.21 -18.90 -4.00
C THR A 253 -10.92 -19.46 -3.41
N TYR A 254 -9.85 -19.64 -4.19
CA TYR A 254 -8.58 -20.16 -3.70
C TYR A 254 -7.53 -19.07 -3.43
N SER A 255 -7.91 -17.80 -3.61
CA SER A 255 -7.03 -16.65 -3.37
C SER A 255 -7.26 -16.06 -1.98
N THR A 256 -6.20 -15.84 -1.20
CA THR A 256 -6.30 -15.24 0.15
C THR A 256 -4.94 -14.72 0.63
N ILE A 257 -4.91 -14.19 1.85
CA ILE A 257 -3.68 -13.94 2.59
C ILE A 257 -3.39 -15.14 3.49
N TYR A 258 -2.16 -15.64 3.44
CA TYR A 258 -1.60 -16.57 4.41
C TYR A 258 -0.52 -15.87 5.23
N TYR A 259 -0.38 -16.21 6.50
CA TYR A 259 0.73 -15.74 7.33
C TYR A 259 1.15 -16.80 8.33
N LYS A 260 2.42 -16.76 8.74
CA LYS A 260 2.96 -17.69 9.73
C LYS A 260 3.44 -16.92 10.96
N PRO A 261 2.74 -17.02 12.09
CA PRO A 261 3.28 -16.55 13.35
C PRO A 261 4.54 -17.35 13.75
N LEU A 262 5.46 -16.71 14.45
CA LEU A 262 6.73 -17.29 14.85
C LEU A 262 6.54 -18.54 15.71
N GLY A 263 7.04 -19.68 15.22
CA GLY A 263 6.96 -20.96 15.93
C GLY A 263 5.58 -21.62 15.93
N GLU A 264 4.62 -21.09 15.17
CA GLU A 264 3.24 -21.60 15.08
C GLU A 264 2.90 -22.13 13.68
N ASP A 265 1.74 -22.74 13.52
CA ASP A 265 1.22 -23.18 12.23
C ASP A 265 0.80 -21.99 11.33
N VAL A 266 0.69 -22.26 10.03
CA VAL A 266 0.25 -21.26 9.05
C VAL A 266 -1.23 -20.95 9.27
N GLU A 267 -1.55 -19.66 9.33
CA GLU A 267 -2.90 -19.12 9.42
C GLU A 267 -3.30 -18.45 8.10
N HIS A 268 -4.60 -18.25 7.88
CA HIS A 268 -5.10 -17.62 6.66
C HIS A 268 -6.37 -16.79 6.89
N LEU A 269 -6.58 -15.83 6.01
CA LEU A 269 -7.82 -15.06 5.96
C LEU A 269 -8.92 -15.81 5.21
N SER A 270 -10.16 -15.35 5.35
CA SER A 270 -11.30 -15.97 4.68
C SER A 270 -11.16 -16.01 3.15
N TYR A 271 -11.41 -17.18 2.58
CA TYR A 271 -11.47 -17.39 1.12
C TYR A 271 -12.70 -16.74 0.46
N MET A 272 -13.81 -16.60 1.19
CA MET A 272 -15.15 -16.42 0.61
C MET A 272 -15.80 -15.07 0.91
N LYS A 273 -15.20 -14.26 1.77
CA LYS A 273 -15.74 -12.97 2.20
C LYS A 273 -14.62 -12.04 2.64
N ASP A 274 -14.95 -10.76 2.76
CA ASP A 274 -14.09 -9.79 3.41
C ASP A 274 -13.74 -10.26 4.83
N ASP A 275 -12.46 -10.13 5.17
CA ASP A 275 -11.94 -10.57 6.46
C ASP A 275 -10.79 -9.68 6.90
N ARG A 276 -10.64 -9.53 8.22
CA ARG A 276 -9.56 -8.78 8.84
C ARG A 276 -9.13 -9.51 10.10
N GLN A 277 -7.83 -9.75 10.20
CA GLN A 277 -7.20 -10.44 11.33
C GLN A 277 -5.95 -9.68 11.77
N THR A 278 -5.46 -9.98 12.96
CA THR A 278 -4.14 -9.54 13.43
C THR A 278 -3.36 -10.77 13.88
N SER A 279 -2.05 -10.65 14.02
CA SER A 279 -1.23 -11.72 14.61
C SER A 279 -1.46 -11.89 16.12
N GLU A 280 -2.42 -11.16 16.72
CA GLU A 280 -2.75 -11.20 18.14
C GLU A 280 -1.54 -10.91 19.06
N GLY A 281 -0.62 -10.07 18.58
CA GLY A 281 0.62 -9.72 19.28
C GLY A 281 1.75 -10.73 19.12
N ARG A 282 1.56 -11.79 18.32
CA ARG A 282 2.62 -12.74 17.96
C ARG A 282 3.50 -12.16 16.85
N PRO A 283 4.84 -12.34 16.92
CA PRO A 283 5.70 -12.04 15.79
C PRO A 283 5.33 -12.88 14.56
N VAL A 284 5.61 -12.38 13.36
CA VAL A 284 5.25 -13.00 12.08
C VAL A 284 6.51 -13.31 11.29
N GLU A 285 6.72 -14.57 10.92
CA GLU A 285 7.87 -15.00 10.10
C GLU A 285 7.72 -14.55 8.65
N TRP A 286 6.53 -14.76 8.08
CA TRP A 286 6.22 -14.39 6.72
C TRP A 286 4.72 -14.16 6.50
N VAL A 287 4.42 -13.43 5.43
CA VAL A 287 3.08 -13.19 4.92
C VAL A 287 3.06 -13.38 3.41
N ALA A 288 2.00 -13.97 2.88
CA ALA A 288 1.81 -14.24 1.46
C ALA A 288 0.48 -13.71 0.97
N HIS A 289 0.49 -12.98 -0.14
CA HIS A 289 -0.71 -12.64 -0.91
C HIS A 289 -0.80 -13.64 -2.06
N SER A 290 -1.77 -14.55 -1.99
CA SER A 290 -1.81 -15.76 -2.81
C SER A 290 -2.97 -15.74 -3.79
N ASN A 291 -2.66 -15.98 -5.06
CA ASN A 291 -3.59 -16.48 -6.09
C ASN A 291 -3.72 -18.01 -5.96
N GLN A 292 -4.60 -18.63 -6.74
CA GLN A 292 -4.78 -20.09 -6.74
C GLN A 292 -3.46 -20.88 -6.94
N PHE A 293 -2.63 -20.46 -7.90
CA PHE A 293 -1.41 -21.19 -8.29
C PHE A 293 -0.11 -20.40 -8.11
N PHE A 294 -0.19 -19.14 -7.67
CA PHE A 294 0.96 -18.24 -7.56
C PHE A 294 0.83 -17.41 -6.29
N GLN A 295 1.95 -16.89 -5.81
CA GLN A 295 1.95 -15.98 -4.67
C GLN A 295 3.07 -14.94 -4.76
N SER A 296 2.88 -13.87 -4.00
CA SER A 296 3.95 -12.99 -3.58
C SER A 296 4.04 -13.09 -2.07
N SER A 297 5.22 -13.37 -1.53
CA SER A 297 5.44 -13.58 -0.11
C SER A 297 6.59 -12.73 0.38
N LEU A 298 6.43 -12.10 1.53
CA LEU A 298 7.46 -11.33 2.21
C LEU A 298 7.87 -12.07 3.49
N ILE A 299 9.16 -12.37 3.62
CA ILE A 299 9.74 -13.22 4.66
C ILE A 299 10.82 -12.45 5.41
N GLY A 300 10.83 -12.51 6.74
CA GLY A 300 11.97 -12.08 7.56
C GLY A 300 13.09 -13.14 7.56
N ARG A 301 14.33 -12.78 7.19
CA ARG A 301 15.43 -13.77 7.03
C ARG A 301 16.25 -14.02 8.30
N GLU A 302 16.34 -13.03 9.17
CA GLU A 302 17.14 -13.09 10.40
C GLU A 302 16.27 -12.97 11.65
N GLU A 303 15.18 -12.21 11.54
CA GLU A 303 14.21 -11.99 12.60
C GLU A 303 12.81 -11.84 12.00
N ALA A 304 11.81 -12.19 12.81
CA ALA A 304 10.40 -12.05 12.45
C ALA A 304 9.95 -10.57 12.54
N PHE A 305 8.89 -10.23 11.82
CA PHE A 305 8.15 -8.99 12.05
C PHE A 305 7.54 -9.01 13.45
N SER A 306 7.52 -7.89 14.16
CA SER A 306 7.05 -7.86 15.55
C SER A 306 5.53 -8.00 15.68
N PHE A 307 4.80 -7.58 14.65
CA PHE A 307 3.34 -7.60 14.61
C PHE A 307 2.84 -7.59 13.16
N GLY A 308 1.63 -8.11 12.94
CA GLY A 308 0.95 -8.05 11.65
C GLY A 308 -0.55 -7.75 11.75
N GLU A 309 -1.04 -6.89 10.86
CA GLU A 309 -2.48 -6.75 10.55
C GLU A 309 -2.71 -7.14 9.09
N PHE A 310 -3.80 -7.85 8.84
CA PHE A 310 -4.09 -8.40 7.52
C PHE A 310 -5.55 -8.12 7.18
N ALA A 311 -5.82 -7.73 5.95
CA ALA A 311 -7.18 -7.64 5.44
C ALA A 311 -7.27 -8.15 4.00
N VAL A 312 -8.31 -8.92 3.72
CA VAL A 312 -8.67 -9.35 2.37
C VAL A 312 -10.06 -8.82 2.05
N MET A 313 -10.21 -8.25 0.86
CA MET A 313 -11.49 -7.74 0.37
C MET A 313 -11.79 -8.35 -0.99
N ASP A 314 -13.01 -8.84 -1.12
CA ASP A 314 -13.54 -9.37 -2.36
C ASP A 314 -13.90 -8.23 -3.31
N LEU A 315 -13.30 -8.23 -4.50
CA LEU A 315 -13.69 -7.26 -5.52
C LEU A 315 -14.93 -7.75 -6.28
N PRO A 316 -15.77 -6.83 -6.79
CA PRO A 316 -16.93 -7.19 -7.61
C PRO A 316 -16.52 -8.05 -8.81
N GLU A 317 -17.40 -8.95 -9.27
CA GLU A 317 -17.10 -9.88 -10.37
C GLU A 317 -16.62 -9.18 -11.66
N LYS A 318 -17.15 -7.99 -11.93
CA LYS A 318 -16.81 -7.13 -13.07
C LYS A 318 -15.51 -6.33 -12.90
N ALA A 319 -14.88 -6.33 -11.74
CA ALA A 319 -13.60 -5.64 -11.54
C ALA A 319 -12.47 -6.37 -12.28
N ASP A 320 -11.38 -5.67 -12.61
CA ASP A 320 -10.25 -6.28 -13.33
C ASP A 320 -9.41 -7.24 -12.45
N TYR A 321 -9.58 -7.18 -11.14
CA TYR A 321 -8.84 -7.92 -10.13
C TYR A 321 -9.77 -8.76 -9.25
N LEU A 322 -9.25 -9.82 -8.66
CA LEU A 322 -10.02 -10.78 -7.84
C LEU A 322 -10.32 -10.24 -6.45
N LYS A 323 -9.25 -9.79 -5.78
CA LYS A 323 -9.24 -9.39 -4.37
C LYS A 323 -8.23 -8.28 -4.16
N LYS A 324 -8.47 -7.49 -3.13
CA LYS A 324 -7.49 -6.56 -2.57
C LYS A 324 -6.97 -7.15 -1.27
N CYS A 325 -5.66 -7.32 -1.20
CA CYS A 325 -4.94 -7.75 0.00
C CYS A 325 -4.23 -6.54 0.60
N GLU A 326 -4.39 -6.35 1.90
CA GLU A 326 -3.70 -5.32 2.69
C GLU A 326 -2.96 -6.00 3.83
N THR A 327 -1.74 -5.54 4.07
CA THR A 327 -0.92 -6.02 5.18
C THR A 327 -0.17 -4.85 5.79
N ARG A 328 -0.23 -4.74 7.12
CA ARG A 328 0.65 -3.90 7.92
C ARG A 328 1.59 -4.80 8.71
N LEU A 329 2.90 -4.55 8.66
CA LEU A 329 3.90 -5.23 9.48
C LEU A 329 4.70 -4.22 10.27
N ASP A 330 5.02 -4.54 11.52
CA ASP A 330 5.90 -3.71 12.34
C ASP A 330 7.31 -4.30 12.37
N ILE A 331 8.29 -3.47 12.02
CA ILE A 331 9.71 -3.81 11.94
C ILE A 331 10.47 -3.08 13.06
N PRO A 332 11.33 -3.75 13.85
CA PRO A 332 12.19 -3.08 14.81
C PRO A 332 13.06 -1.99 14.16
N PHE A 333 12.96 -0.75 14.65
CA PHE A 333 13.67 0.39 14.09
C PHE A 333 14.75 0.92 15.04
N LYS A 334 14.39 1.16 16.30
CA LYS A 334 15.30 1.79 17.25
C LYS A 334 16.46 0.89 17.66
N GLY A 335 17.66 1.45 17.65
CA GLY A 335 18.89 0.70 17.96
C GLY A 335 19.31 -0.30 16.88
N LYS A 336 18.66 -0.27 15.72
CA LYS A 336 18.98 -1.07 14.53
C LYS A 336 19.45 -0.14 13.42
N GLN A 337 20.11 -0.71 12.41
CA GLN A 337 20.55 -0.01 11.19
C GLN A 337 19.92 -0.59 9.92
N GLY A 338 19.05 -1.58 10.07
CA GLY A 338 18.42 -2.27 8.96
C GLY A 338 17.65 -3.51 9.39
N PHE A 339 17.03 -4.14 8.41
CA PHE A 339 16.23 -5.35 8.54
C PHE A 339 16.29 -6.20 7.27
N SER A 340 16.64 -7.48 7.40
CA SER A 340 16.85 -8.40 6.28
C SER A 340 15.58 -9.19 5.95
N MET A 341 15.10 -9.07 4.71
CA MET A 341 13.92 -9.75 4.17
C MET A 341 14.23 -10.54 2.89
N SER A 342 13.27 -11.35 2.47
CA SER A 342 13.21 -11.94 1.14
C SER A 342 11.80 -11.78 0.59
N TRP A 343 11.72 -11.54 -0.70
CA TRP A 343 10.51 -11.83 -1.46
C TRP A 343 10.61 -13.21 -2.09
N TYR A 344 9.52 -13.96 -2.06
CA TYR A 344 9.29 -15.08 -2.98
C TYR A 344 8.12 -14.70 -3.89
N ILE A 345 8.33 -14.69 -5.20
CA ILE A 345 7.30 -14.28 -6.17
C ILE A 345 7.24 -15.30 -7.30
N GLY A 346 6.38 -16.30 -7.15
CA GLY A 346 6.44 -17.51 -7.97
C GLY A 346 5.25 -18.45 -7.79
N PRO A 347 5.34 -19.67 -8.32
CA PRO A 347 4.29 -20.68 -8.23
C PRO A 347 4.06 -21.17 -6.78
N ASN A 348 2.86 -21.66 -6.51
CA ASN A 348 2.51 -22.38 -5.28
C ASN A 348 2.93 -23.86 -5.43
N ASP A 349 4.23 -24.14 -5.43
CA ASP A 349 4.79 -25.48 -5.60
C ASP A 349 5.57 -25.90 -4.36
N PHE A 350 5.19 -27.03 -3.76
CA PHE A 350 5.81 -27.55 -2.54
C PHE A 350 7.28 -27.95 -2.74
N ASP A 351 7.70 -28.31 -3.96
CA ASP A 351 9.10 -28.67 -4.21
C ASP A 351 10.02 -27.43 -4.33
N ILE A 352 9.42 -26.24 -4.46
CA ILE A 352 10.11 -24.95 -4.63
C ILE A 352 10.05 -24.10 -3.35
N LEU A 353 8.94 -24.20 -2.60
CA LEU A 353 8.66 -23.52 -1.33
C LEU A 353 9.22 -24.26 -0.13
#